data_AF-A0AAI9G342-F1
#
_entry.id   AF-A0AAI9G342-F1
#
_cell.length_a   1.000
_cell.length_b   1.000
_cell.length_c   1.000
_cell.angle_alpha   90.00
_cell.angle_beta   90.00
_cell.angle_gamma   90.00
#
_symmetry.space_group_name_H-M   'P 1'
#
loop_
_entity.id
_entity.type
_entity.pdbx_description
1 polymer ?
#
loop_
_entity_poly.entity_id
_entity_poly.type
_entity_poly.pdbx_seq_one_letter_code
_entity_poly.pdbx_strand_id
1 'polypeptide(L)'
;MEKHFAKPPPPAQMELGFGPGPGVDQIWAKRDENGKVLEYFIVEAKGPGAKLQETKTKGMQMSNKWIENNLNRMKKSKKYPERNQLGKDMLKAIERDYPQINKLVIEAIEDKGKVVGGKLQPLPKEG
;
A
#
# COMPACT_ATOMS: atom_id res chain seq x y z
N MET A 1 -12.57 15.14 35.73
CA MET A 1 -12.62 15.43 34.28
C MET A 1 -12.30 14.13 33.56
N GLU A 2 -13.34 13.38 33.19
CA GLU A 2 -13.18 12.14 32.43
C GLU A 2 -12.59 12.50 31.07
N LYS A 3 -11.38 11.99 30.80
CA LYS A 3 -10.82 12.04 29.45
C LYS A 3 -11.71 11.13 28.62
N HIS A 4 -12.60 11.71 27.81
CA HIS A 4 -13.27 10.97 26.76
C HIS A 4 -12.19 10.43 25.82
N PHE A 5 -11.76 9.20 26.07
CA PHE A 5 -11.05 8.42 25.09
C PHE A 5 -12.07 8.17 23.99
N ALA A 6 -11.98 8.97 22.92
CA ALA A 6 -12.62 8.63 21.66
C ALA A 6 -12.32 7.15 21.41
N LYS A 7 -13.36 6.36 21.08
CA LYS A 7 -13.19 4.95 20.73
C LYS A 7 -11.95 4.84 19.82
N PRO A 8 -11.01 3.93 20.10
CA PRO A 8 -9.81 3.81 19.27
C PRO A 8 -10.28 3.70 17.82
N PRO A 9 -9.68 4.45 16.88
CA PRO A 9 -10.12 4.40 15.49
C PRO A 9 -10.14 2.94 15.05
N PRO A 10 -11.19 2.48 14.34
CA PRO A 10 -11.30 1.10 13.89
C PRO A 10 -9.96 0.63 13.29
N PRO A 11 -9.53 -0.62 13.58
CA PRO A 11 -8.34 -1.16 12.93
C PRO A 11 -8.51 -1.02 11.42
N ALA A 12 -7.42 -0.68 10.72
CA ALA A 12 -7.46 -0.57 9.26
C ALA A 12 -7.97 -1.89 8.65
N GLN A 13 -8.83 -1.79 7.65
CA GLN A 13 -9.43 -2.92 6.96
C GLN A 13 -8.72 -3.15 5.63
N MET A 14 -8.48 -4.41 5.27
CA MET A 14 -7.80 -4.75 4.02
C MET A 14 -8.76 -4.62 2.84
N GLU A 15 -8.40 -3.75 1.89
CA GLU A 15 -9.11 -3.50 0.63
C GLU A 15 -8.51 -4.34 -0.51
N LEU A 16 -7.21 -4.63 -0.42
CA LEU A 16 -6.48 -5.50 -1.34
C LEU A 16 -5.47 -6.31 -0.54
N GLY A 17 -5.50 -7.64 -0.71
CA GLY A 17 -4.50 -8.55 -0.14
C GLY A 17 -3.53 -9.07 -1.19
N PHE A 18 -2.49 -9.76 -0.72
CA PHE A 18 -1.48 -10.37 -1.58
C PHE A 18 -2.12 -11.39 -2.51
N GLY A 19 -1.82 -11.29 -3.81
CA GLY A 19 -2.37 -12.22 -4.80
C GLY A 19 -1.97 -11.87 -6.22
N PRO A 20 -2.29 -12.76 -7.18
CA PRO A 20 -1.97 -12.51 -8.58
C PRO A 20 -2.74 -11.30 -9.10
N GLY A 21 -2.13 -10.58 -10.04
CA GLY A 21 -2.73 -9.44 -10.73
C GLY A 21 -1.93 -8.14 -10.60
N PRO A 22 -2.30 -7.11 -11.36
CA PRO A 22 -1.68 -5.79 -11.22
C PRO A 22 -2.12 -5.12 -9.92
N GLY A 23 -1.25 -4.28 -9.38
CA GLY A 23 -1.46 -3.59 -8.12
C GLY A 23 -0.19 -3.61 -7.28
N VAL A 24 -0.39 -3.31 -6.01
CA VAL A 24 0.60 -3.38 -4.94
C VAL A 24 0.34 -4.64 -4.11
N ASP A 25 1.20 -4.95 -3.16
CA ASP A 25 1.02 -6.17 -2.34
C ASP A 25 -0.23 -6.07 -1.47
N GLN A 26 -0.44 -4.95 -0.78
CA GLN A 26 -1.63 -4.73 0.03
C GLN A 26 -2.11 -3.28 0.03
N ILE A 27 -3.41 -3.09 0.22
CA ILE A 27 -4.05 -1.80 0.50
C ILE A 27 -4.91 -1.97 1.74
N TRP A 28 -4.73 -1.08 2.72
CA TRP A 28 -5.53 -1.01 3.93
C TRP A 28 -6.22 0.34 4.04
N ALA A 29 -7.44 0.38 4.56
CA ALA A 29 -8.22 1.59 4.79
C ALA A 29 -8.57 1.73 6.27
N LYS A 30 -8.15 2.84 6.88
CA LYS A 30 -8.63 3.27 8.19
C LYS A 30 -9.88 4.10 7.99
N ARG A 31 -10.94 3.75 8.70
CA ARG A 31 -12.27 4.39 8.57
C ARG A 31 -12.70 5.00 9.90
N ASP A 32 -13.58 5.99 9.85
CA ASP A 32 -14.28 6.47 11.04
C ASP A 32 -15.43 5.53 11.43
N GLU A 33 -16.14 5.89 12.51
CA GLU A 33 -17.29 5.12 13.01
C GLU A 33 -18.48 5.04 12.03
N ASN A 34 -18.54 5.92 11.03
CA ASN A 34 -19.56 5.94 9.99
C ASN A 34 -19.11 5.19 8.72
N GLY A 35 -17.92 4.58 8.74
CA GLY A 35 -17.35 3.86 7.60
C GLY A 35 -16.69 4.75 6.55
N LYS A 36 -16.57 6.06 6.77
CA LYS A 36 -15.86 6.97 5.86
C LYS A 36 -14.36 6.73 5.96
N VAL A 37 -13.67 6.62 4.83
CA VAL A 37 -12.21 6.47 4.82
C VAL A 37 -11.53 7.74 5.28
N LEU A 38 -10.67 7.61 6.27
CA LEU A 38 -9.79 8.65 6.80
C LEU A 38 -8.41 8.60 6.15
N GLU A 39 -7.89 7.39 5.95
CA GLU A 39 -6.50 7.17 5.55
C GLU A 39 -6.36 5.82 4.86
N TYR A 40 -5.52 5.77 3.81
CA TYR A 40 -5.11 4.54 3.15
C TYR A 40 -3.64 4.24 3.44
N PHE A 41 -3.32 2.95 3.55
CA PHE A 41 -1.96 2.44 3.60
C PHE A 41 -1.72 1.55 2.38
N ILE A 42 -0.81 1.96 1.52
CA ILE A 42 -0.33 1.18 0.38
C ILE A 42 0.97 0.50 0.84
N VAL A 43 0.99 -0.83 0.81
CA VAL A 43 2.12 -1.62 1.29
C VAL A 43 2.77 -2.38 0.14
N GLU A 44 4.10 -2.27 0.05
CA GLU A 44 4.97 -3.13 -0.75
C GLU A 44 5.94 -3.86 0.20
N ALA A 45 6.14 -5.15 -0.01
CA ALA A 45 6.90 -6.02 0.87
C ALA A 45 8.00 -6.77 0.11
N LYS A 46 9.18 -6.86 0.74
CA LYS A 46 10.33 -7.62 0.21
C LYS A 46 10.83 -8.63 1.22
N GLY A 47 11.43 -9.71 0.69
CA GLY A 47 12.22 -10.64 1.48
C GLY A 47 13.47 -10.00 2.08
N PRO A 48 14.09 -10.64 3.09
CA PRO A 48 15.27 -10.14 3.77
C PRO A 48 16.43 -9.96 2.79
N GLY A 49 17.05 -8.79 2.77
CA GLY A 49 18.23 -8.50 1.94
C GLY A 49 17.96 -8.44 0.43
N ALA A 50 16.70 -8.59 -0.02
CA ALA A 50 16.39 -8.59 -1.44
C ALA A 50 16.78 -7.24 -2.09
N LYS A 51 17.50 -7.27 -3.22
CA LYS A 51 17.88 -6.04 -3.91
C LYS A 51 16.71 -5.56 -4.77
N LEU A 52 16.38 -4.29 -4.63
CA LEU A 52 15.40 -3.63 -5.50
C LEU A 52 16.04 -3.34 -6.86
N GLN A 53 15.25 -3.45 -7.91
CA GLN A 53 15.68 -3.26 -9.29
C GLN A 53 14.89 -2.14 -9.95
N GLU A 54 15.54 -1.41 -10.84
CA GLU A 54 14.85 -0.50 -11.74
C GLU A 54 14.29 -1.23 -12.95
N THR A 55 13.03 -0.95 -13.25
CA THR A 55 12.35 -1.50 -14.43
C THR A 55 12.13 -0.43 -15.48
N LYS A 56 12.27 -0.82 -16.75
CA LYS A 56 12.09 0.09 -17.91
C LYS A 56 10.73 0.80 -17.94
N THR A 57 9.69 0.20 -17.37
CA THR A 57 8.30 0.68 -17.51
C THR A 57 7.67 1.15 -16.21
N LYS A 58 8.14 0.72 -15.03
CA LYS A 58 7.57 1.10 -13.74
C LYS A 58 8.50 1.93 -12.87
N GLY A 59 9.79 2.06 -13.23
CA GLY A 59 10.81 2.69 -12.40
C GLY A 59 11.37 1.73 -11.35
N MET A 60 12.06 2.30 -10.35
CA MET A 60 12.62 1.58 -9.19
C MET A 60 11.53 0.84 -8.41
N GLN A 61 11.71 -0.46 -8.18
CA GLN A 61 10.77 -1.26 -7.39
C GLN A 61 10.42 -0.60 -6.05
N MET A 62 9.13 -0.66 -5.68
CA MET A 62 8.58 -0.11 -4.42
C MET A 62 8.66 1.41 -4.27
N SER A 63 9.16 2.16 -5.27
CA SER A 63 9.16 3.63 -5.25
C SER A 63 7.76 4.21 -5.45
N ASN A 64 7.63 5.53 -5.31
CA ASN A 64 6.39 6.24 -5.61
C ASN A 64 5.91 6.01 -7.05
N LYS A 65 6.81 6.20 -8.04
CA LYS A 65 6.52 5.90 -9.45
C LYS A 65 6.14 4.45 -9.69
N TRP A 66 6.75 3.49 -8.99
CA TRP A 66 6.35 2.08 -9.08
C TRP A 66 4.91 1.87 -8.62
N ILE A 67 4.56 2.41 -7.45
CA ILE A 67 3.22 2.32 -6.88
C ILE A 67 2.19 2.93 -7.84
N GLU A 68 2.43 4.15 -8.32
CA GLU A 68 1.49 4.85 -9.22
C GLU A 68 1.33 4.15 -10.56
N ASN A 69 2.41 3.58 -11.13
CA ASN A 69 2.33 2.80 -12.34
C ASN A 69 1.54 1.50 -12.14
N ASN A 70 1.72 0.83 -11.01
CA ASN A 70 0.94 -0.36 -10.67
C ASN A 70 -0.54 -0.05 -10.45
N LEU A 71 -0.88 1.05 -9.77
CA LEU A 71 -2.25 1.51 -9.62
C LEU A 71 -2.88 1.90 -10.97
N ASN A 72 -2.13 2.51 -11.88
CA ASN A 72 -2.61 2.80 -13.23
C ASN A 72 -2.90 1.52 -14.04
N ARG A 73 -2.08 0.48 -13.87
CA ARG A 73 -2.35 -0.85 -14.45
C ARG A 73 -3.57 -1.51 -13.81
N MET A 74 -3.69 -1.40 -12.48
CA MET A 74 -4.83 -1.91 -11.71
C MET A 74 -6.13 -1.27 -12.18
N LYS A 75 -6.17 0.07 -12.37
CA LYS A 75 -7.32 0.81 -12.91
C LYS A 75 -7.77 0.36 -14.31
N LYS A 76 -6.84 -0.12 -15.13
CA LYS A 76 -7.06 -0.47 -16.55
C LYS A 76 -7.12 -1.98 -16.79
N SER A 77 -7.20 -2.78 -15.72
CA SER A 77 -7.09 -4.22 -15.81
C SER A 77 -8.35 -4.81 -16.45
N LYS A 78 -8.19 -5.47 -17.60
CA LYS A 78 -9.26 -6.27 -18.22
C LYS A 78 -9.45 -7.62 -17.54
N LYS A 79 -8.37 -8.19 -16.98
CA LYS A 79 -8.37 -9.51 -16.33
C LYS A 79 -8.88 -9.46 -14.89
N TYR A 80 -8.73 -8.31 -14.22
CA TYR A 80 -9.15 -8.09 -12.83
C TYR A 80 -10.01 -6.82 -12.75
N PRO A 81 -11.17 -6.78 -13.43
CA PRO A 81 -11.99 -5.58 -13.51
C PRO A 81 -12.55 -5.14 -12.15
N GLU A 82 -12.72 -6.07 -11.20
CA GLU A 82 -13.15 -5.81 -9.83
C GLU A 82 -12.19 -4.86 -9.08
N ARG A 83 -10.92 -4.83 -9.48
CA ARG A 83 -9.89 -3.96 -8.88
C ARG A 83 -9.84 -2.55 -9.49
N ASN A 84 -10.54 -2.31 -10.60
CA ASN A 84 -10.40 -1.07 -11.35
C ASN A 84 -10.84 0.15 -10.54
N GLN A 85 -11.91 0.02 -9.77
CA GLN A 85 -12.46 1.11 -8.96
C GLN A 85 -11.49 1.49 -7.82
N LEU A 86 -10.98 0.50 -7.09
CA LEU A 86 -9.97 0.73 -6.05
C LEU A 86 -8.71 1.39 -6.63
N GLY A 87 -8.22 0.93 -7.79
CA GLY A 87 -7.08 1.57 -8.46
C GLY A 87 -7.35 3.02 -8.87
N LYS A 88 -8.58 3.34 -9.32
CA LYS A 88 -9.02 4.72 -9.62
C LYS A 88 -9.08 5.58 -8.37
N ASP A 89 -9.59 5.04 -7.26
CA ASP A 89 -9.76 5.77 -6.02
C ASP A 89 -8.42 6.09 -5.35
N MET A 90 -7.46 5.15 -5.39
CA MET A 90 -6.10 5.40 -4.89
C MET A 90 -5.40 6.51 -5.68
N LEU A 91 -5.50 6.49 -7.02
CA LEU A 91 -4.90 7.54 -7.86
C LEU A 91 -5.52 8.91 -7.59
N LYS A 92 -6.84 8.98 -7.42
CA LYS A 92 -7.51 10.23 -7.04
C LYS A 92 -7.10 10.71 -5.65
N ALA A 93 -6.94 9.80 -4.70
CA ALA A 93 -6.52 10.14 -3.34
C ALA A 93 -5.09 10.70 -3.33
N ILE A 94 -4.18 10.13 -4.12
CA ILE A 94 -2.81 10.65 -4.32
C ILE A 94 -2.85 12.03 -4.98
N GLU A 95 -3.64 12.20 -6.04
CA GLU A 95 -3.74 13.48 -6.76
C GLU A 95 -4.33 14.61 -5.91
N ARG A 96 -5.30 14.30 -5.06
CA ARG A 96 -6.03 15.27 -4.21
C ARG A 96 -5.42 15.46 -2.83
N ASP A 97 -4.42 14.65 -2.48
CA ASP A 97 -3.93 14.49 -1.11
C ASP A 97 -5.07 14.21 -0.10
N TYR A 98 -6.11 13.50 -0.55
CA TYR A 98 -7.30 13.19 0.27
C TYR A 98 -8.15 12.03 -0.28
N PRO A 99 -8.53 11.02 0.54
CA PRO A 99 -8.04 10.76 1.89
C PRO A 99 -6.52 10.57 1.92
N GLN A 100 -5.89 10.78 3.08
CA GLN A 100 -4.43 10.69 3.21
C GLN A 100 -3.93 9.32 2.75
N ILE A 101 -2.84 9.28 1.98
CA ILE A 101 -2.20 8.05 1.50
C ILE A 101 -0.83 7.94 2.18
N ASN A 102 -0.61 6.82 2.87
CA ASN A 102 0.70 6.44 3.39
C ASN A 102 1.24 5.29 2.56
N LYS A 103 2.43 5.48 2.00
CA LYS A 103 3.12 4.46 1.21
C LYS A 103 4.19 3.82 2.09
N LEU A 104 4.08 2.52 2.34
CA LEU A 104 4.91 1.77 3.26
C LEU A 104 5.70 0.70 2.50
N VAL A 105 7.01 0.65 2.77
CA VAL A 105 7.87 -0.44 2.32
C VAL A 105 8.26 -1.26 3.55
N ILE A 106 8.00 -2.57 3.50
CA ILE A 106 8.31 -3.49 4.61
C ILE A 106 9.32 -4.53 4.14
N GLU A 107 10.43 -4.65 4.85
CA GLU A 107 11.37 -5.74 4.65
C GLU A 107 11.18 -6.78 5.74
N ALA A 108 11.02 -8.05 5.33
CA ALA A 108 10.96 -9.17 6.26
C ALA A 108 12.25 -9.27 7.09
N ILE A 109 12.09 -9.53 8.38
CA ILE A 109 13.17 -9.87 9.30
C ILE A 109 13.18 -11.39 9.42
N GLU A 110 14.34 -11.99 9.19
CA GLU A 110 14.55 -13.42 9.28
C GLU A 110 15.51 -13.76 10.41
N ASP A 111 15.18 -14.80 11.17
CA ASP A 111 16.09 -15.48 12.08
C ASP A 111 16.13 -16.97 11.71
N LYS A 112 17.34 -17.47 11.38
CA LYS A 112 17.60 -18.87 11.04
C LYS A 112 16.62 -19.46 10.01
N GLY A 113 16.37 -18.77 8.90
CA GLY A 113 15.47 -19.27 7.85
C GLY A 113 13.98 -19.07 8.12
N LYS A 114 13.60 -18.44 9.24
CA LYS A 114 12.19 -18.17 9.59
C LYS A 114 11.93 -16.66 9.63
N VAL A 115 10.86 -16.22 8.98
CA VAL A 115 10.37 -14.85 9.08
C VAL A 115 9.82 -14.64 10.50
N VAL A 116 10.46 -13.74 11.26
CA VAL A 116 10.10 -13.43 12.65
C VAL A 116 9.45 -12.06 12.80
N GLY A 117 9.43 -11.25 11.73
CA GLY A 117 8.79 -9.95 11.74
C GLY A 117 9.03 -9.17 10.45
N GLY A 118 8.78 -7.87 10.51
CA GLY A 118 9.07 -6.93 9.43
C GLY A 118 9.55 -5.59 9.99
N LYS A 119 10.39 -4.91 9.23
CA LYS A 119 10.84 -3.54 9.53
C LYS A 119 10.42 -2.60 8.41
N LEU A 120 10.03 -1.39 8.79
CA LEU A 120 9.81 -0.32 7.81
C LEU A 120 11.13 0.03 7.14
N GLN A 121 11.04 0.34 5.85
CA GLN A 121 12.12 0.85 5.04
C GLN A 121 11.69 2.20 4.46
N PRO A 122 12.64 3.13 4.23
CA PRO A 122 12.33 4.32 3.47
C PRO A 122 11.87 3.95 2.06
N LEU A 123 10.98 4.76 1.50
CA LEU A 123 10.64 4.66 0.08
C LEU A 123 11.92 4.81 -0.75
N PRO A 124 12.18 3.89 -1.70
CA PRO A 124 13.31 4.01 -2.61
C PRO A 124 13.25 5.32 -3.38
N LYS A 125 14.38 6.03 -3.45
CA LYS A 125 14.53 7.21 -4.29
C LYS A 125 14.50 6.79 -5.76
N GLU A 126 13.93 7.66 -6.59
CA GLU A 126 14.03 7.53 -8.03
C GLU A 126 15.45 7.94 -8.45
N GLY A 127 16.00 7.20 -9.43
CA GLY A 127 17.30 7.49 -10.04
C GLY A 127 17.20 8.54 -11.13
#